data_AF-A0A4R4G428-F1
#
_entry.id   AF-A0A4R4G428-F1
#
_cell.length_a   1.000
_cell.length_b   1.000
_cell.length_c   1.000
_cell.angle_alpha   90.00
_cell.angle_beta   90.00
_cell.angle_gamma   90.00
#
_symmetry.space_group_name_H-M   'P 1'
#
loop_
_entity.id
_entity.type
_entity.pdbx_description
1 polymer ?
#
loop_
_entity_poly.entity_id
_entity_poly.type
_entity_poly.pdbx_seq_one_letter_code
_entity_poly.pdbx_strand_id
1 'polypeptide(L)'
;MALFTTMAIALEIDGITFNVTVSNLKKEQQDTLKEKYGSYDAEFKERSENEAKLGRMIERYQLLKADGQNQSALDLLDQIEAIEAKIAPKNIEETEKMLNEMYQSRFLMTVSGTDKERLKGYVDEHNIGYLVLVKEIEQMVAEAKKGKSKG
;
A
#
# COMPACT_ATOMS: atom_id res chain seq x y z
N MET A 1 -6.87 22.17 16.65
CA MET A 1 -5.49 22.17 16.13
C MET A 1 -4.95 20.76 16.21
N ALA A 2 -4.65 20.11 15.09
CA ALA A 2 -4.00 18.80 15.14
C ALA A 2 -2.57 19.00 15.66
N LEU A 3 -2.28 18.50 16.86
CA LEU A 3 -0.92 18.44 17.39
C LEU A 3 -0.06 17.67 16.39
N PHE A 4 0.97 18.32 15.84
CA PHE A 4 2.01 17.66 15.05
C PHE A 4 2.67 16.61 15.94
N THR A 5 2.21 15.37 15.81
CA THR A 5 2.77 14.26 16.58
C THR A 5 3.95 13.75 15.78
N THR A 6 5.14 13.93 16.32
CA THR A 6 6.35 13.26 15.85
C THR A 6 6.58 12.01 16.71
N MET A 7 7.12 10.97 16.10
CA MET A 7 7.39 9.70 16.77
C MET A 7 8.72 9.13 16.29
N ALA A 8 9.62 8.85 17.23
CA ALA A 8 10.81 8.07 16.94
C ALA A 8 10.43 6.59 16.84
N ILE A 9 10.89 5.92 15.78
CA ILE A 9 10.72 4.49 15.55
C ILE A 9 12.08 3.87 15.20
N ALA A 10 12.27 2.61 15.56
CA ALA A 10 13.40 1.79 15.15
C ALA A 10 12.88 0.71 14.20
N LEU A 11 13.07 0.91 12.90
CA LEU A 11 12.64 0.00 11.85
C LEU A 11 13.73 -1.05 11.63
N GLU A 12 13.38 -2.33 11.59
CA GLU A 12 14.31 -3.41 11.28
C GLU A 12 14.00 -3.98 9.89
N ILE A 13 14.99 -3.98 9.00
CA ILE A 13 14.91 -4.57 7.66
C ILE A 13 16.13 -5.47 7.47
N ASP A 14 15.92 -6.75 7.18
CA ASP A 14 16.98 -7.75 6.97
C ASP A 14 18.03 -7.79 8.11
N GLY A 15 17.58 -7.61 9.36
CA GLY A 15 18.46 -7.57 10.54
C GLY A 15 19.26 -6.27 10.72
N ILE A 16 18.99 -5.24 9.90
CA ILE A 16 19.57 -3.90 10.02
C ILE A 16 18.53 -2.97 10.65
N THR A 17 18.91 -2.32 11.75
CA THR A 17 18.06 -1.31 12.42
C THR A 17 18.31 0.09 11.86
N PHE A 18 17.22 0.79 11.55
CA PHE A 18 17.18 2.18 11.09
C PHE A 18 16.36 3.02 12.08
N ASN A 19 16.98 4.04 12.67
CA ASN A 19 16.34 4.94 13.63
C ASN A 19 15.86 6.20 12.91
N VAL A 20 14.55 6.33 12.79
CA VAL A 20 13.93 7.46 12.09
C VAL A 20 12.86 8.14 12.94
N THR A 21 12.59 9.40 12.62
CA THR A 21 11.51 10.18 13.21
C THR A 21 10.43 10.40 12.16
N VAL A 22 9.23 9.91 12.48
CA VAL A 22 8.04 9.99 11.63
C VAL A 22 7.15 11.11 12.11
N SER A 23 6.72 11.95 11.17
CA SER A 23 5.82 13.08 11.42
C SER A 23 4.53 12.91 10.64
N ASN A 24 3.40 13.33 11.22
CA ASN A 24 2.16 13.44 10.46
C ASN A 24 2.32 14.47 9.31
N LEU A 25 1.72 14.18 8.15
CA LEU A 25 1.65 15.15 7.05
C LEU A 25 0.86 16.39 7.45
N LYS A 26 1.40 17.57 7.13
CA LYS A 26 0.66 18.83 7.13
C LYS A 26 -0.47 18.76 6.12
N LYS A 27 -1.54 19.54 6.35
CA LYS A 27 -2.65 19.66 5.40
C LYS A 27 -2.17 20.02 3.99
N GLU A 28 -1.28 21.01 3.87
CA GLU A 28 -0.67 21.42 2.60
C GLU A 28 0.04 20.26 1.89
N GLN A 29 0.78 19.42 2.63
CA GLN A 29 1.46 18.25 2.07
C GLN A 29 0.47 17.16 1.63
N GLN A 30 -0.63 16.96 2.39
CA GLN A 30 -1.71 16.06 1.99
C GLN A 30 -2.39 16.55 0.71
N ASP A 31 -2.65 17.86 0.62
CA ASP A 31 -3.26 18.47 -0.56
C ASP A 31 -2.35 18.35 -1.79
N THR A 32 -1.03 18.56 -1.65
CA THR A 32 -0.06 18.33 -2.73
C THR A 32 -0.03 16.87 -3.21
N LEU A 33 -0.03 15.91 -2.28
CA LEU A 33 -0.07 14.49 -2.64
C LEU A 33 -1.38 14.13 -3.35
N LYS A 34 -2.50 14.68 -2.88
CA LYS A 34 -3.82 14.45 -3.46
C LYS A 34 -3.96 15.08 -4.85
N GLU A 35 -3.45 16.29 -5.04
CA GLU A 35 -3.46 16.97 -6.35
C GLU A 35 -2.62 16.20 -7.37
N LYS A 36 -1.42 15.75 -6.97
CA LYS A 36 -0.48 15.10 -7.88
C LYS A 36 -0.81 13.62 -8.15
N TYR A 37 -1.33 12.91 -7.14
CA TYR A 37 -1.48 11.45 -7.20
C TYR A 37 -2.90 10.95 -6.90
N GLY A 38 -3.87 11.83 -6.61
CA GLY A 38 -5.20 11.42 -6.13
C GLY A 38 -6.01 10.59 -7.13
N SER A 39 -5.82 10.80 -8.44
CA SER A 39 -6.41 9.92 -9.47
C SER A 39 -5.83 8.51 -9.40
N TYR A 40 -4.52 8.39 -9.21
CA TYR A 40 -3.82 7.12 -9.13
C TYR A 40 -4.10 6.36 -7.82
N ASP A 41 -4.29 7.05 -6.70
CA ASP A 41 -4.71 6.42 -5.45
C ASP A 41 -6.10 5.78 -5.57
N ALA A 42 -7.03 6.46 -6.25
CA ALA A 42 -8.36 5.93 -6.54
C ALA A 42 -8.31 4.72 -7.49
N GLU A 43 -7.55 4.83 -8.59
CA GLU A 43 -7.35 3.74 -9.55
C GLU A 43 -6.67 2.52 -8.90
N PHE A 44 -5.65 2.74 -8.07
CA PHE A 44 -4.96 1.68 -7.34
C PHE A 44 -5.90 0.98 -6.35
N LYS A 45 -6.70 1.76 -5.61
CA LYS A 45 -7.67 1.19 -4.68
C LYS A 45 -8.72 0.35 -5.40
N GLU A 46 -9.29 0.87 -6.48
CA GLU A 46 -10.26 0.14 -7.29
C GLU A 46 -9.65 -1.14 -7.87
N ARG A 47 -8.42 -1.08 -8.38
CA ARG A 47 -7.69 -2.25 -8.87
C ARG A 47 -7.46 -3.28 -7.77
N SER A 48 -6.97 -2.87 -6.61
CA SER A 48 -6.71 -3.78 -5.48
C SER A 48 -7.99 -4.46 -4.99
N GLU A 49 -9.10 -3.71 -4.93
CA GLU A 49 -10.42 -4.25 -4.59
C GLU A 49 -10.90 -5.27 -5.64
N ASN A 50 -10.70 -4.97 -6.93
CA ASN A 50 -11.03 -5.88 -8.03
C ASN A 50 -10.16 -7.14 -8.03
N GLU A 51 -8.86 -7.05 -7.78
CA GLU A 51 -7.94 -8.19 -7.65
C GLU A 51 -8.31 -9.08 -6.46
N ALA A 52 -8.63 -8.50 -5.31
CA ALA A 52 -9.11 -9.25 -4.15
C ALA A 52 -10.45 -9.93 -4.43
N LYS A 53 -11.34 -9.28 -5.18
CA LYS A 53 -12.63 -9.85 -5.60
C LYS A 53 -12.41 -11.01 -6.60
N LEU A 54 -11.51 -10.84 -7.55
CA LEU A 54 -11.13 -11.87 -8.52
C LEU A 54 -10.61 -13.13 -7.80
N GLY A 55 -9.68 -12.98 -6.85
CA GLY A 55 -9.15 -14.09 -6.07
C GLY A 55 -10.25 -14.91 -5.39
N ARG A 56 -11.19 -14.24 -4.70
CA ARG A 56 -12.34 -14.90 -4.06
C ARG A 56 -13.25 -15.62 -5.06
N MET A 57 -13.44 -15.06 -6.25
CA MET A 57 -14.27 -15.66 -7.30
C MET A 57 -13.60 -16.88 -7.92
N ILE A 58 -12.28 -16.84 -8.13
CA ILE A 58 -11.50 -18.00 -8.58
C ILE A 58 -11.57 -19.13 -7.56
N GLU A 59 -11.38 -18.85 -6.26
CA GLU A 59 -11.55 -19.83 -5.20
C GLU A 59 -12.94 -20.45 -5.21
N ARG A 60 -13.98 -19.62 -5.33
CA ARG A 60 -15.37 -20.09 -5.39
C ARG A 60 -15.63 -20.94 -6.64
N TYR A 61 -15.08 -20.57 -7.78
CA TYR A 61 -15.19 -21.34 -9.02
C TYR A 61 -14.57 -22.73 -8.86
N GLN A 62 -13.39 -22.82 -8.23
CA GLN A 62 -12.73 -24.10 -7.97
C GLN A 62 -13.59 -25.01 -7.08
N LEU A 63 -14.23 -24.45 -6.04
CA LEU A 63 -15.16 -25.19 -5.17
C LEU A 63 -16.40 -25.68 -5.95
N LEU A 64 -17.05 -24.81 -6.72
CA LEU A 64 -18.23 -25.18 -7.53
C LEU A 64 -17.91 -26.29 -8.54
N LYS A 65 -16.72 -26.22 -9.15
CA LYS A 65 -16.23 -27.26 -10.07
C LYS A 65 -15.99 -28.59 -9.34
N ALA A 66 -15.41 -28.56 -8.14
CA ALA A 66 -15.19 -29.76 -7.32
C ALA A 66 -16.51 -30.40 -6.88
N ASP A 67 -17.53 -29.59 -6.58
CA ASP A 67 -18.87 -30.03 -6.18
C ASP A 67 -19.75 -30.48 -7.37
N GLY A 68 -19.23 -30.45 -8.61
CA GLY A 68 -19.96 -30.82 -9.81
C GLY A 68 -21.07 -29.83 -10.22
N GLN A 69 -21.08 -28.63 -9.65
CA GLN A 69 -22.06 -27.57 -9.92
C GLN A 69 -21.69 -26.80 -11.20
N ASN A 70 -21.69 -27.50 -12.33
CA ASN A 70 -21.15 -27.00 -13.60
C ASN A 70 -21.83 -25.72 -14.10
N GLN A 71 -23.16 -25.59 -13.96
CA GLN A 71 -23.87 -24.38 -14.42
C GLN A 71 -23.47 -23.15 -13.59
N SER A 72 -23.45 -23.27 -12.26
CA SER A 72 -23.03 -22.18 -11.38
C SER A 72 -21.54 -21.84 -11.54
N ALA A 73 -20.71 -22.81 -11.88
CA ALA A 73 -19.30 -22.57 -12.22
C ALA A 73 -19.16 -21.78 -13.53
N LEU A 74 -19.97 -22.08 -14.56
CA LEU A 74 -19.99 -21.32 -15.81
C LEU A 74 -20.49 -19.88 -15.61
N ASP A 75 -21.59 -19.70 -14.87
CA ASP A 75 -22.13 -18.35 -14.57
C ASP A 75 -21.13 -17.49 -13.77
N LEU A 76 -20.26 -18.13 -12.99
CA LEU A 76 -19.19 -17.45 -12.25
C LEU A 76 -17.97 -17.15 -13.13
N LEU A 77 -17.70 -17.99 -14.13
CA LEU A 77 -16.62 -17.78 -15.11
C LEU A 77 -16.84 -16.48 -15.91
N ASP A 78 -18.07 -16.23 -16.38
CA ASP A 78 -18.41 -15.00 -17.11
C ASP A 78 -18.16 -13.74 -16.26
N GLN A 79 -18.40 -13.84 -14.95
CA GLN A 79 -18.14 -12.73 -14.02
C GLN A 79 -16.65 -12.56 -13.71
N ILE A 80 -15.88 -13.66 -13.71
CA ILE A 80 -14.41 -13.63 -13.60
C ILE A 80 -13.83 -12.90 -14.80
N GLU A 81 -14.19 -13.27 -16.03
CA GLU A 81 -13.69 -12.64 -17.26
C GLU A 81 -14.02 -11.13 -17.30
N ALA A 82 -15.22 -10.74 -16.88
CA ALA A 82 -15.62 -9.33 -16.81
C ALA A 82 -14.80 -8.51 -15.79
N ILE A 83 -14.33 -9.13 -14.71
CA ILE A 83 -13.47 -8.48 -13.72
C ILE A 83 -12.02 -8.48 -14.18
N GLU A 84 -11.55 -9.57 -14.77
CA GLU A 84 -10.23 -9.64 -15.39
C GLU A 84 -10.06 -8.54 -16.44
N ALA A 85 -11.08 -8.26 -17.26
CA ALA A 85 -11.03 -7.16 -18.23
C ALA A 85 -10.91 -5.76 -17.59
N LYS A 86 -11.37 -5.58 -16.34
CA LYS A 86 -11.22 -4.33 -15.57
C LYS A 86 -9.86 -4.21 -14.88
N ILE A 87 -9.23 -5.35 -14.58
CA ILE A 87 -7.88 -5.43 -14.02
C ILE A 87 -6.82 -5.43 -15.15
N ALA A 88 -7.19 -5.92 -16.34
CA ALA A 88 -6.32 -6.08 -17.48
C ALA A 88 -5.71 -4.72 -17.90
N PRO A 89 -4.40 -4.69 -18.15
CA PRO A 89 -3.64 -3.46 -18.26
C PRO A 89 -4.15 -2.61 -19.42
N LYS A 90 -4.44 -1.33 -19.16
CA LYS A 90 -4.00 -0.30 -20.12
C LYS A 90 -2.57 0.15 -19.85
N ASN A 91 -2.10 0.13 -18.59
CA ASN A 91 -0.70 0.45 -18.27
C ASN A 91 -0.27 0.05 -16.83
N ILE A 92 -0.19 -1.25 -16.51
CA ILE A 92 0.18 -1.75 -15.16
C ILE A 92 1.51 -1.16 -14.67
N GLU A 93 2.51 -1.09 -15.56
CA GLU A 93 3.84 -0.55 -15.24
C GLU A 93 3.79 0.94 -14.86
N GLU A 94 2.95 1.73 -15.55
CA GLU A 94 2.78 3.15 -15.23
C GLU A 94 2.07 3.33 -13.88
N THR A 95 1.00 2.57 -13.61
CA THR A 95 0.31 2.63 -12.32
C THR A 95 1.23 2.25 -11.17
N GLU A 96 2.01 1.18 -11.30
CA GLU A 96 2.96 0.74 -10.27
C GLU A 96 4.08 1.75 -10.04
N LYS A 97 4.62 2.31 -11.12
CA LYS A 97 5.62 3.38 -11.05
C LYS A 97 5.09 4.60 -10.32
N MET A 98 3.90 5.08 -10.69
CA MET A 98 3.31 6.28 -10.10
C MET A 98 2.91 6.07 -8.64
N LEU A 99 2.46 4.88 -8.29
CA LEU A 99 2.22 4.50 -6.91
C LEU A 99 3.52 4.54 -6.10
N ASN A 100 4.59 3.96 -6.63
CA ASN A 100 5.89 3.98 -5.97
C ASN A 100 6.43 5.42 -5.79
N GLU A 101 6.28 6.29 -6.80
CA GLU A 101 6.63 7.71 -6.72
C GLU A 101 5.80 8.46 -5.67
N MET A 102 4.50 8.15 -5.54
CA MET A 102 3.63 8.70 -4.51
C MET A 102 4.13 8.31 -3.10
N TYR A 103 4.39 7.02 -2.87
CA TYR A 103 4.85 6.55 -1.56
C TYR A 103 6.27 7.02 -1.24
N GLN A 104 7.14 7.16 -2.24
CA GLN A 104 8.44 7.80 -2.07
C GLN A 104 8.29 9.27 -1.68
N SER A 105 7.41 10.02 -2.35
CA SER A 105 7.11 11.41 -2.01
C SER A 105 6.60 11.51 -0.56
N ARG A 106 5.69 10.62 -0.17
CA ARG A 106 5.16 10.54 1.20
C ARG A 106 6.26 10.26 2.21
N PHE A 107 7.12 9.27 1.95
CA PHE A 107 8.29 8.95 2.79
C PHE A 107 9.18 10.18 3.00
N LEU A 108 9.54 10.89 1.92
CA LEU A 108 10.40 12.07 2.02
C LEU A 108 9.78 13.21 2.84
N MET A 109 8.45 13.31 2.85
CA MET A 109 7.68 14.32 3.60
C MET A 109 7.45 13.95 5.07
N THR A 110 7.37 12.66 5.41
CA THR A 110 7.02 12.20 6.77
C THR A 110 8.23 11.69 7.56
N VAL A 111 9.27 11.21 6.89
CA VAL A 111 10.44 10.59 7.53
C VAL A 111 11.62 11.56 7.57
N SER A 112 12.21 11.64 8.75
CA SER A 112 13.36 12.47 9.10
C SER A 112 14.26 11.73 10.08
N GLY A 113 15.38 12.33 10.47
CA GLY A 113 16.33 11.75 11.42
C GLY A 113 17.63 11.32 10.76
N THR A 114 18.55 10.82 11.58
CA THR A 114 19.94 10.53 11.18
C THR A 114 20.04 9.38 10.18
N ASP A 115 19.19 8.36 10.31
CA ASP A 115 19.24 7.19 9.41
C ASP A 115 18.35 7.36 8.18
N LYS A 116 17.69 8.52 7.96
CA LYS A 116 16.78 8.73 6.82
C LYS A 116 17.45 8.41 5.48
N GLU A 117 18.60 9.01 5.22
CA GLU A 117 19.29 8.86 3.93
C GLU A 117 19.85 7.44 3.77
N ARG A 118 20.29 6.82 4.88
CA ARG A 118 20.74 5.43 4.89
C ARG A 118 19.60 4.45 4.60
N LEU A 119 18.43 4.66 5.20
CA LEU A 119 17.23 3.87 4.95
C LEU A 119 16.77 4.05 3.50
N LYS A 120 16.77 5.27 2.99
CA LYS A 120 16.43 5.56 1.59
C LYS A 120 17.37 4.82 0.63
N GLY A 121 18.69 4.91 0.86
CA GLY A 121 19.69 4.23 0.05
C GLY A 121 19.50 2.71 0.06
N TYR A 122 19.27 2.13 1.24
CA TYR A 122 19.00 0.69 1.37
C TYR A 122 17.75 0.26 0.60
N VAL A 123 16.66 1.00 0.72
CA VAL A 123 15.39 0.73 0.03
C VAL A 123 15.57 0.79 -1.49
N ASP A 124 16.29 1.79 -1.99
CA ASP A 124 16.57 1.95 -3.42
C ASP A 124 17.50 0.83 -3.94
N GLU A 125 18.58 0.51 -3.23
CA GLU A 125 19.57 -0.51 -3.62
C GLU A 125 18.97 -1.93 -3.63
N HIS A 126 18.05 -2.21 -2.71
CA HIS A 126 17.42 -3.53 -2.56
C HIS A 126 16.07 -3.65 -3.31
N ASN A 127 15.68 -2.63 -4.10
CA ASN A 127 14.39 -2.57 -4.80
C ASN A 127 13.19 -2.80 -3.87
N ILE A 128 13.26 -2.33 -2.63
CA ILE A 128 12.14 -2.40 -1.69
C ILE A 128 11.11 -1.34 -2.12
N GLY A 129 9.88 -1.75 -2.41
CA GLY A 129 8.82 -0.81 -2.80
C GLY A 129 8.49 0.16 -1.66
N TYR A 130 8.44 1.47 -1.94
CA TYR A 130 8.13 2.49 -0.93
C TYR A 130 6.73 2.32 -0.34
N LEU A 131 5.80 1.72 -1.08
CA LEU A 131 4.49 1.30 -0.57
C LEU A 131 4.61 0.40 0.67
N VAL A 132 5.48 -0.62 0.59
CA VAL A 132 5.69 -1.58 1.67
C VAL A 132 6.30 -0.87 2.88
N LEU A 133 7.37 -0.11 2.64
CA LEU A 133 8.06 0.66 3.67
C LEU A 133 7.12 1.61 4.43
N VAL A 134 6.33 2.40 3.71
CA VAL A 134 5.44 3.39 4.34
C VAL A 134 4.32 2.70 5.11
N LYS A 135 3.75 1.60 4.60
CA LYS A 135 2.73 0.83 5.33
C LYS A 135 3.28 0.23 6.63
N GLU A 136 4.49 -0.30 6.61
CA GLU A 136 5.16 -0.82 7.80
C GLU A 136 5.34 0.28 8.86
N ILE A 137 5.88 1.43 8.44
CA ILE A 137 6.05 2.60 9.30
C ILE A 137 4.71 3.04 9.91
N GLU A 138 3.64 3.08 9.12
CA GLU A 138 2.30 3.46 9.58
C GLU A 138 1.73 2.47 10.61
N GLN A 139 1.93 1.17 10.38
CA GLN A 139 1.53 0.13 11.31
C GLN A 139 2.26 0.28 12.64
N MET A 140 3.59 0.43 12.62
CA MET A 140 4.40 0.64 13.83
C MET A 140 3.95 1.89 14.61
N VAL A 141 3.69 3.00 13.90
CA VAL A 141 3.17 4.23 14.53
C VAL A 141 1.79 4.01 15.15
N ALA A 142 0.91 3.25 14.48
CA ALA A 142 -0.43 2.94 15.00
C ALA A 142 -0.35 2.04 16.24
N GLU A 143 0.51 1.03 16.24
CA GLU A 143 0.75 0.14 17.37
C GLU A 143 1.32 0.89 18.58
N ALA A 144 2.32 1.75 18.35
CA ALA A 144 2.90 2.60 19.40
C ALA A 144 1.88 3.58 20.01
N LYS A 145 0.93 4.10 19.21
CA LYS A 145 -0.19 4.91 19.70
C LYS A 145 -1.18 4.11 20.55
N LYS A 146 -1.51 2.88 20.14
CA LYS A 146 -2.40 1.99 20.91
C LYS A 146 -1.79 1.57 22.25
N GLY A 147 -0.48 1.33 22.30
CA GLY A 147 0.26 1.00 23.53
C GLY A 147 0.23 2.11 24.59
N LYS A 148 0.11 3.39 24.19
CA LYS A 148 0.01 4.53 25.12
C LYS A 148 -1.38 4.74 25.73
N SER A 149 -2.42 4.04 25.26
CA SER A 149 -3.81 4.22 25.73
C SER A 149 -4.20 3.28 26.89
N LYS A 150 -3.26 2.50 27.44
CA LYS A 150 -3.48 1.57 28.57
C LYS A 150 -2.70 1.94 29.85
N GLY A 151 -2.30 3.20 30.01
CA GLY A 151 -1.62 3.73 31.21
C GLY A 151 -2.51 4.71 31.95
#